data_AF-A0A1H2K115-F1
#
_entry.id   AF-A0A1H2K115-F1
#
_cell.length_a   1.000
_cell.length_b   1.000
_cell.length_c   1.000
_cell.angle_alpha   90.00
_cell.angle_beta   90.00
_cell.angle_gamma   90.00
#
_symmetry.space_group_name_H-M   'P 1'
#
loop_
_entity.id
_entity.type
_entity.pdbx_description
1 polymer ?
#
loop_
_entity_poly.entity_id
_entity_poly.type
_entity_poly.pdbx_seq_one_letter_code
_entity_poly.pdbx_strand_id
1 'polypeptide(L)'
;MTHTYKPSVLTSLRAVIPQRDASFLEALRTAEIQAAKLADLIADERGILEHHITGLPRIVVIRERIPVSGMSYWNGQQWVIVLSANEPTVRQRFTLLHEFKHIIDHGRTAQLYRTTHKMTAAEQAEAAADYFAGCALVSKRSLKAAWGNGIQRVADLASHFGVSEPAIRVRLAQTGLDKADDAPLANRCARPIYTNHDERQKFIRAPRSNRQRSYA
;
A
#
# COMPACT_ATOMS: atom_id res chain seq x y z
N MET A 1 -10.90 32.50 -19.73
CA MET A 1 -9.74 31.92 -19.02
C MET A 1 -10.22 30.73 -18.20
N THR A 2 -10.06 29.51 -18.69
CA THR A 2 -10.42 28.30 -17.94
C THR A 2 -9.33 28.05 -16.89
N HIS A 3 -9.63 28.35 -15.63
CA HIS A 3 -8.75 28.00 -14.52
C HIS A 3 -8.80 26.48 -14.36
N THR A 4 -7.76 25.78 -14.84
CA THR A 4 -7.65 24.33 -14.68
C THR A 4 -7.45 24.04 -13.19
N TYR A 5 -8.54 23.73 -12.48
CA TYR A 5 -8.51 23.43 -11.05
C TYR A 5 -7.71 22.15 -10.82
N LYS A 6 -6.49 22.29 -10.28
CA LYS A 6 -5.70 21.14 -9.84
C LYS A 6 -6.31 20.64 -8.51
N PRO A 7 -6.86 19.42 -8.46
CA PRO A 7 -7.44 18.89 -7.23
C PRO A 7 -6.37 18.79 -6.13
N SER A 8 -6.78 18.99 -4.87
CA SER A 8 -5.87 18.79 -3.73
C SER A 8 -5.34 17.34 -3.70
N VAL A 9 -4.21 17.12 -3.01
CA VAL A 9 -3.66 15.77 -2.81
C VAL A 9 -4.72 14.85 -2.20
N LEU A 10 -5.37 15.29 -1.12
CA LEU A 10 -6.41 14.49 -0.45
C LEU A 10 -7.60 14.19 -1.37
N THR A 11 -8.06 15.17 -2.15
CA THR A 11 -9.11 14.96 -3.18
C THR A 11 -8.67 13.90 -4.19
N SER A 12 -7.43 13.98 -4.65
CA SER A 12 -6.87 13.05 -5.65
C SER A 12 -6.77 11.63 -5.11
N LEU A 13 -6.42 11.44 -3.84
CA LEU A 13 -6.35 10.13 -3.19
C LEU A 13 -7.74 9.53 -2.94
N ARG A 14 -8.70 10.36 -2.51
CA ARG A 14 -10.09 9.95 -2.29
C ARG A 14 -10.79 9.54 -3.58
N ALA A 15 -10.42 10.13 -4.72
CA ALA A 15 -10.94 9.74 -6.03
C ALA A 15 -10.59 8.29 -6.44
N VAL A 16 -9.63 7.65 -5.76
CA VAL A 16 -9.26 6.23 -5.98
C VAL A 16 -10.25 5.28 -5.28
N ILE A 17 -11.02 5.76 -4.29
CA ILE A 17 -11.94 4.94 -3.52
C ILE A 17 -13.12 4.50 -4.41
N PRO A 18 -13.42 3.18 -4.49
CA PRO A 18 -14.56 2.69 -5.26
C PRO A 18 -15.88 3.33 -4.81
N GLN A 19 -16.77 3.64 -5.76
CA GLN A 19 -18.12 4.17 -5.48
C GLN A 19 -19.15 3.07 -5.15
N ARG A 20 -18.65 1.89 -4.79
CA ARG A 20 -19.42 0.72 -4.38
C ARG A 20 -18.72 0.09 -3.21
N ASP A 21 -19.38 -0.85 -2.58
CA ASP A 21 -18.75 -1.61 -1.52
C ASP A 21 -17.58 -2.46 -2.06
N ALA A 22 -16.52 -2.48 -1.28
CA ALA A 22 -15.29 -3.19 -1.56
C ALA A 22 -15.19 -4.47 -0.69
N SER A 23 -14.61 -5.51 -1.28
CA SER A 23 -14.01 -6.58 -0.49
C SER A 23 -12.73 -6.08 0.19
N PHE A 24 -12.29 -6.75 1.25
CA PHE A 24 -11.06 -6.37 1.93
C PHE A 24 -9.82 -6.43 1.01
N LEU A 25 -9.77 -7.38 0.07
CA LEU A 25 -8.69 -7.43 -0.92
C LEU A 25 -8.70 -6.21 -1.85
N GLU A 26 -9.88 -5.75 -2.26
CA GLU A 26 -10.01 -4.52 -3.04
C GLU A 26 -9.61 -3.29 -2.22
N ALA A 27 -9.94 -3.25 -0.92
CA ALA A 27 -9.51 -2.17 -0.03
C ALA A 27 -7.97 -2.10 0.10
N LEU A 28 -7.31 -3.26 0.21
CA LEU A 28 -5.84 -3.34 0.17
C LEU A 28 -5.30 -2.88 -1.18
N ARG A 29 -5.93 -3.27 -2.30
CA ARG A 29 -5.50 -2.80 -3.62
C ARG A 29 -5.68 -1.28 -3.78
N THR A 30 -6.78 -0.73 -3.28
CA THR A 30 -7.02 0.71 -3.23
C THR A 30 -5.94 1.41 -2.40
N ALA A 31 -5.56 0.86 -1.24
CA ALA A 31 -4.47 1.39 -0.43
C ALA A 31 -3.12 1.41 -1.18
N GLU A 32 -2.77 0.35 -1.93
CA GLU A 32 -1.55 0.35 -2.74
C GLU A 32 -1.57 1.42 -3.85
N ILE A 33 -2.71 1.59 -4.54
CA ILE A 33 -2.87 2.60 -5.58
C ILE A 33 -2.81 4.02 -4.98
N GLN A 34 -3.43 4.23 -3.81
CA GLN A 34 -3.33 5.49 -3.08
C GLN A 34 -1.89 5.79 -2.66
N ALA A 35 -1.14 4.81 -2.18
CA ALA A 35 0.26 4.98 -1.80
C ALA A 35 1.14 5.35 -3.00
N ALA A 36 0.96 4.67 -4.14
CA ALA A 36 1.66 5.01 -5.37
C ALA A 36 1.30 6.43 -5.86
N LYS A 37 0.01 6.76 -5.86
CA LYS A 37 -0.47 8.09 -6.26
C LYS A 37 0.03 9.19 -5.32
N LEU A 38 0.13 8.91 -4.02
CA LEU A 38 0.73 9.84 -3.06
C LEU A 38 2.19 10.10 -3.45
N ALA A 39 2.98 9.05 -3.68
CA ALA A 39 4.36 9.20 -4.10
C ALA A 39 4.49 10.03 -5.40
N ASP A 40 3.67 9.75 -6.41
CA ASP A 40 3.66 10.51 -7.67
C ASP A 40 3.31 12.01 -7.48
N LEU A 41 2.55 12.34 -6.44
CA LEU A 41 2.10 13.71 -6.17
C LEU A 41 3.09 14.52 -5.33
N ILE A 42 3.80 13.88 -4.38
CA ILE A 42 4.57 14.61 -3.35
C ILE A 42 5.96 14.07 -3.05
N ALA A 43 6.36 12.89 -3.53
CA ALA A 43 7.67 12.35 -3.19
C ALA A 43 8.81 13.07 -3.95
N ASP A 44 9.96 13.17 -3.30
CA ASP A 44 11.22 13.56 -3.92
C ASP A 44 12.08 12.31 -4.22
N GLU A 45 13.34 12.50 -4.63
CA GLU A 45 14.28 11.40 -4.89
C GLU A 45 14.52 10.50 -3.67
N ARG A 46 14.26 11.01 -2.45
CA ARG A 46 14.39 10.28 -1.17
C ARG A 46 13.06 9.69 -0.70
N GLY A 47 12.00 9.81 -1.49
CA GLY A 47 10.68 9.29 -1.21
C GLY A 47 9.78 10.26 -0.43
N ILE A 48 8.83 9.71 0.34
CA ILE A 48 7.85 10.52 1.08
C ILE A 48 8.42 10.92 2.45
N LEU A 49 8.90 12.15 2.59
CA LEU A 49 9.38 12.72 3.84
C LEU A 49 8.25 13.36 4.64
N GLU A 50 8.43 13.51 5.95
CA GLU A 50 7.42 14.08 6.85
C GLU A 50 6.93 15.45 6.39
N HIS A 51 7.84 16.32 5.94
CA HIS A 51 7.49 17.67 5.52
C HIS A 51 6.56 17.70 4.29
N HIS A 52 6.55 16.64 3.47
CA HIS A 52 5.62 16.52 2.36
C HIS A 52 4.17 16.33 2.85
N ILE A 53 3.98 15.70 4.02
CA ILE A 53 2.65 15.51 4.63
C ILE A 53 2.25 16.74 5.44
N THR A 54 3.16 17.30 6.25
CA THR A 54 2.87 18.52 7.04
C THR A 54 2.67 19.76 6.16
N GLY A 55 3.19 19.75 4.93
CA GLY A 55 2.97 20.80 3.95
C GLY A 55 1.61 20.72 3.25
N LEU A 56 0.82 19.67 3.48
CA LEU A 56 -0.51 19.55 2.87
C LEU A 56 -1.50 20.53 3.50
N PRO A 57 -2.39 21.16 2.70
CA PRO A 57 -3.41 22.05 3.23
C PRO A 57 -4.29 21.35 4.27
N ARG A 58 -4.52 22.03 5.41
CA ARG A 58 -5.38 21.56 6.52
C ARG A 58 -4.93 20.25 7.15
N ILE A 59 -3.62 19.98 7.14
CA ILE A 59 -2.98 18.88 7.88
C ILE A 59 -2.00 19.51 8.86
N VAL A 60 -2.13 19.16 10.14
CA VAL A 60 -1.18 19.54 11.19
C VAL A 60 -0.71 18.28 11.89
N VAL A 61 0.59 18.20 12.14
CA VAL A 61 1.22 17.10 12.87
C VAL A 61 1.79 17.64 14.17
N ILE A 62 1.42 17.03 15.29
CA ILE A 62 1.96 17.35 16.62
C ILE A 62 2.53 16.11 17.27
N ARG A 63 3.42 16.30 18.25
CA ARG A 63 4.07 15.23 18.99
C ARG A 63 3.78 15.37 20.46
N GLU A 64 3.20 14.33 21.05
CA GLU A 64 2.82 14.32 22.46
C GLU A 64 3.18 13.00 23.12
N ARG A 65 3.26 12.99 24.45
CA ARG A 65 3.44 11.74 25.22
C ARG A 65 2.09 11.06 25.39
N ILE A 66 1.73 10.23 24.42
CA ILE A 66 0.48 9.46 24.38
C ILE A 66 0.75 7.95 24.56
N PRO A 67 -0.24 7.18 25.08
CA PRO A 67 -0.08 5.74 25.34
C PRO A 67 -0.18 4.87 24.08
N VAL A 68 -0.53 5.45 22.94
CA VAL A 68 -0.61 4.79 21.62
C VAL A 68 0.46 5.36 20.68
N SER A 69 0.75 4.69 19.57
CA SER A 69 1.74 5.17 18.59
C SER A 69 1.33 6.49 17.94
N GLY A 70 0.04 6.63 17.60
CA GLY A 70 -0.52 7.84 17.02
C GLY A 70 -2.05 7.84 17.06
N MET A 71 -2.63 8.98 16.68
CA MET A 71 -4.06 9.14 16.46
C MET A 71 -4.31 10.33 15.52
N SER A 72 -5.48 10.37 14.89
CA SER A 72 -5.89 11.48 14.04
C SER A 72 -7.35 11.90 14.28
N TYR A 73 -7.62 13.20 14.19
CA TYR A 73 -8.97 13.75 14.35
C TYR A 73 -9.15 15.08 13.60
N TRP A 74 -10.41 15.42 13.33
CA TRP A 74 -10.78 16.73 12.77
C TRP A 74 -11.13 17.70 13.90
N ASN A 75 -10.48 18.87 13.95
CA ASN A 75 -10.73 19.85 15.01
C ASN A 75 -11.77 20.94 14.64
N GLY A 76 -12.48 20.78 13.52
CA GLY A 76 -13.39 21.79 12.96
C GLY A 76 -12.80 22.57 11.79
N GLN A 77 -11.47 22.67 11.69
CA GLN A 77 -10.77 23.46 10.66
C GLN A 77 -9.74 22.65 9.87
N GLN A 78 -9.04 21.74 10.55
CA GLN A 78 -7.95 20.94 10.00
C GLN A 78 -7.89 19.56 10.63
N TRP A 79 -7.25 18.64 9.91
CA TRP A 79 -6.88 17.34 10.43
C TRP A 79 -5.65 17.48 11.30
N VAL A 80 -5.74 16.98 12.53
CA VAL A 80 -4.63 16.91 13.47
C VAL A 80 -4.19 15.45 13.56
N ILE A 81 -2.91 15.20 13.29
CA ILE A 81 -2.25 13.92 13.51
C ILE A 81 -1.35 14.08 14.73
N VAL A 82 -1.60 13.29 15.77
CA VAL A 82 -0.79 13.24 16.98
C VAL A 82 0.11 12.02 16.88
N LEU A 83 1.42 12.21 17.00
CA LEU A 83 2.41 11.15 17.03
C LEU A 83 3.00 11.02 18.44
N SER A 84 3.30 9.79 18.85
CA SER A 84 3.94 9.55 20.14
C SER A 84 5.37 10.07 20.13
N ALA A 85 5.66 11.02 21.03
CA ALA A 85 7.00 11.54 21.27
C ALA A 85 7.96 10.50 21.85
N ASN A 86 7.44 9.36 22.32
CA ASN A 86 8.23 8.26 22.87
C ASN A 86 8.78 7.32 21.79
N GLU A 87 8.31 7.45 20.53
CA GLU A 87 8.75 6.60 19.43
C GLU A 87 9.92 7.22 18.64
N PRO A 88 10.88 6.42 18.13
CA PRO A 88 11.91 6.91 17.23
C PRO A 88 11.33 7.49 15.93
N THR A 89 12.01 8.47 15.33
CA THR A 89 11.55 9.16 14.09
C THR A 89 11.21 8.20 12.95
N VAL A 90 11.96 7.10 12.79
CA VAL A 90 11.68 6.07 11.77
C VAL A 90 10.30 5.44 11.97
N ARG A 91 9.91 5.18 13.23
CA ARG A 91 8.59 4.64 13.57
C ARG A 91 7.51 5.70 13.45
N GLN A 92 7.78 6.93 13.89
CA GLN A 92 6.87 8.07 13.72
C GLN A 92 6.52 8.31 12.25
N ARG A 93 7.46 8.14 11.30
CA ARG A 93 7.19 8.29 9.86
C ARG A 93 6.20 7.23 9.35
N PHE A 94 6.30 6.00 9.85
CA PHE A 94 5.32 4.95 9.55
C PHE A 94 3.95 5.29 10.14
N THR A 95 3.91 5.66 11.43
CA THR A 95 2.69 6.07 12.13
C THR A 95 2.01 7.26 11.44
N LEU A 96 2.78 8.26 10.97
CA LEU A 96 2.25 9.40 10.23
C LEU A 96 1.48 8.98 8.98
N LEU A 97 2.04 8.05 8.20
CA LEU A 97 1.40 7.55 6.98
C LEU A 97 0.20 6.64 7.30
N HIS A 98 0.27 5.88 8.38
CA HIS A 98 -0.83 5.09 8.92
C HIS A 98 -2.02 6.00 9.26
N GLU A 99 -1.80 7.03 10.08
CA GLU A 99 -2.84 8.01 10.44
C GLU A 99 -3.36 8.78 9.23
N PHE A 100 -2.48 9.10 8.28
CA PHE A 100 -2.89 9.75 7.04
C PHE A 100 -3.83 8.85 6.21
N LYS A 101 -3.69 7.52 6.26
CA LYS A 101 -4.63 6.61 5.62
C LYS A 101 -6.03 6.70 6.21
N HIS A 102 -6.15 6.75 7.54
CA HIS A 102 -7.44 6.96 8.21
C HIS A 102 -8.10 8.26 7.75
N ILE A 103 -7.32 9.34 7.58
CA ILE A 103 -7.80 10.61 7.04
C ILE A 103 -8.27 10.47 5.58
N ILE A 104 -7.52 9.75 4.74
CA ILE A 104 -7.90 9.51 3.35
C ILE A 104 -9.26 8.80 3.29
N ASP A 105 -9.46 7.77 4.10
CA ASP A 105 -10.67 6.93 4.08
C ASP A 105 -11.85 7.50 4.84
N HIS A 106 -11.64 8.54 5.64
CA HIS A 106 -12.69 9.17 6.41
C HIS A 106 -13.92 9.51 5.54
N GLY A 107 -15.11 9.09 5.99
CA GLY A 107 -16.38 9.22 5.28
C GLY A 107 -16.67 8.10 4.26
N ARG A 108 -15.74 7.16 4.08
CA ARG A 108 -15.86 6.00 3.17
C ARG A 108 -15.54 4.66 3.85
N THR A 109 -15.27 4.65 5.15
CA THR A 109 -14.91 3.46 5.93
C THR A 109 -15.93 2.33 5.82
N ALA A 110 -17.24 2.63 5.90
CA ALA A 110 -18.31 1.62 5.77
C ALA A 110 -18.36 0.95 4.38
N GLN A 111 -17.91 1.64 3.33
CA GLN A 111 -17.83 1.10 1.98
C GLN A 111 -16.56 0.26 1.76
N LEU A 112 -15.47 0.65 2.44
CA LEU A 112 -14.17 0.00 2.34
C LEU A 112 -14.04 -1.24 3.23
N TYR A 113 -14.67 -1.22 4.42
CA TYR A 113 -14.43 -2.19 5.48
C TYR A 113 -15.75 -2.75 6.02
N ARG A 114 -15.80 -4.07 6.15
CA ARG A 114 -16.99 -4.79 6.60
C ARG A 114 -16.61 -5.92 7.53
N THR A 115 -17.33 -6.08 8.63
CA THR A 115 -17.10 -7.19 9.54
C THR A 115 -17.34 -8.53 8.83
N THR A 116 -16.35 -9.40 8.92
CA THR A 116 -16.38 -10.79 8.46
C THR A 116 -16.20 -11.72 9.66
N HIS A 117 -16.32 -13.03 9.45
CA HIS A 117 -16.02 -14.02 10.48
C HIS A 117 -14.55 -14.05 10.94
N LYS A 118 -13.62 -13.46 10.16
CA LYS A 118 -12.18 -13.45 10.49
C LYS A 118 -11.69 -12.14 11.08
N MET A 119 -12.29 -11.04 10.63
CA MET A 119 -11.84 -9.69 10.96
C MET A 119 -13.04 -8.73 11.00
N THR A 120 -13.08 -7.91 12.04
CA THR A 120 -13.95 -6.76 12.18
C THR A 120 -13.60 -5.67 11.14
N ALA A 121 -14.54 -4.76 10.89
CA ALA A 121 -14.28 -3.61 10.04
C ALA A 121 -13.12 -2.72 10.58
N ALA A 122 -12.99 -2.61 11.92
CA ALA A 122 -11.90 -1.87 12.54
C ALA A 122 -10.54 -2.53 12.28
N GLU A 123 -10.42 -3.85 12.49
CA GLU A 123 -9.18 -4.58 12.19
C GLU A 123 -8.80 -4.50 10.71
N GLN A 124 -9.79 -4.46 9.80
CA GLN A 124 -9.52 -4.23 8.38
C GLN A 124 -9.01 -2.81 8.10
N ALA A 125 -9.54 -1.80 8.78
CA ALA A 125 -9.07 -0.43 8.65
C ALA A 125 -7.61 -0.31 9.12
N GLU A 126 -7.27 -0.86 10.29
CA GLU A 126 -5.91 -0.92 10.82
C GLU A 126 -4.96 -1.63 9.85
N ALA A 127 -5.33 -2.81 9.37
CA ALA A 127 -4.51 -3.58 8.43
C ALA A 127 -4.32 -2.85 7.08
N ALA A 128 -5.33 -2.10 6.61
CA ALA A 128 -5.22 -1.29 5.41
C ALA A 128 -4.35 -0.05 5.61
N ALA A 129 -4.38 0.56 6.80
CA ALA A 129 -3.49 1.66 7.18
C ALA A 129 -2.03 1.21 7.26
N ASP A 130 -1.75 0.07 7.88
CA ASP A 130 -0.42 -0.54 7.89
C ASP A 130 0.06 -0.89 6.48
N TYR A 131 -0.82 -1.48 5.66
CA TYR A 131 -0.50 -1.83 4.28
C TYR A 131 -0.19 -0.58 3.44
N PHE A 132 -0.98 0.48 3.59
CA PHE A 132 -0.74 1.76 2.95
C PHE A 132 0.61 2.35 3.34
N ALA A 133 0.91 2.47 4.64
CA ALA A 133 2.16 3.03 5.14
C ALA A 133 3.37 2.23 4.63
N GLY A 134 3.27 0.89 4.64
CA GLY A 134 4.29 0.01 4.09
C GLY A 134 4.50 0.22 2.58
N CYS A 135 3.43 0.39 1.80
CA CYS A 135 3.53 0.63 0.36
C CYS A 135 4.08 2.02 0.03
N ALA A 136 3.74 3.03 0.84
CA ALA A 136 4.20 4.41 0.68
C ALA A 136 5.70 4.55 0.98
N LEU A 137 6.22 3.84 1.99
CA LEU A 137 7.64 3.85 2.32
C LEU A 137 8.45 2.89 1.45
N VAL A 138 7.90 1.72 1.15
CA VAL A 138 8.58 0.64 0.43
C VAL A 138 7.68 0.12 -0.68
N SER A 139 7.67 0.86 -1.79
CA SER A 139 6.87 0.50 -2.96
C SER A 139 7.28 -0.89 -3.48
N LYS A 140 6.31 -1.63 -4.04
CA LYS A 140 6.59 -2.94 -4.64
C LYS A 140 7.64 -2.84 -5.75
N ARG A 141 7.62 -1.76 -6.53
CA ARG A 141 8.56 -1.51 -7.62
C ARG A 141 9.98 -1.30 -7.10
N SER A 142 10.16 -0.39 -6.14
CA SER A 142 11.48 -0.09 -5.56
C SER A 142 12.06 -1.28 -4.81
N LEU A 143 11.24 -2.01 -4.05
CA LEU A 143 11.68 -3.22 -3.35
C LEU A 143 12.19 -4.29 -4.31
N LYS A 144 11.43 -4.56 -5.39
CA LYS A 144 11.87 -5.51 -6.42
C LYS A 144 13.13 -5.07 -7.15
N ALA A 145 13.28 -3.77 -7.41
CA ALA A 145 14.48 -3.22 -8.01
C ALA A 145 15.71 -3.41 -7.11
N ALA A 146 15.60 -3.03 -5.82
CA ALA A 146 16.68 -3.23 -4.85
C ALA A 146 17.06 -4.72 -4.70
N TRP A 147 16.05 -5.59 -4.62
CA TRP A 147 16.23 -7.05 -4.55
C TRP A 147 16.94 -7.61 -5.79
N GLY A 148 16.51 -7.21 -6.97
CA GLY A 148 17.11 -7.62 -8.25
C GLY A 148 18.52 -7.08 -8.46
N ASN A 149 18.85 -5.94 -7.83
CA ASN A 149 20.19 -5.35 -7.81
C ASN A 149 21.08 -5.90 -6.68
N GLY A 150 20.65 -6.96 -5.96
CA GLY A 150 21.46 -7.69 -5.00
C GLY A 150 21.34 -7.25 -3.54
N ILE A 151 20.52 -6.25 -3.21
CA ILE A 151 20.25 -5.86 -1.81
C ILE A 151 19.20 -6.82 -1.24
N GLN A 152 19.64 -7.95 -0.68
CA GLN A 152 18.74 -9.03 -0.24
C GLN A 152 18.74 -9.27 1.28
N ARG A 153 19.72 -8.72 2.02
CA ARG A 153 19.69 -8.81 3.48
C ARG A 153 18.66 -7.83 4.04
N VAL A 154 17.86 -8.28 4.99
CA VAL A 154 16.81 -7.48 5.64
C VAL A 154 17.37 -6.17 6.22
N ALA A 155 18.52 -6.22 6.88
CA ALA A 155 19.19 -5.04 7.43
C ALA A 155 19.63 -4.04 6.35
N ASP A 156 20.14 -4.51 5.21
CA ASP A 156 20.54 -3.62 4.11
C ASP A 156 19.34 -2.96 3.44
N LEU A 157 18.26 -3.72 3.25
CA LEU A 157 17.00 -3.18 2.75
C LEU A 157 16.41 -2.14 3.72
N ALA A 158 16.47 -2.40 5.03
CA ALA A 158 15.98 -1.49 6.05
C ALA A 158 16.75 -0.17 6.03
N SER A 159 18.09 -0.26 5.93
CA SER A 159 18.97 0.89 5.76
C SER A 159 18.69 1.63 4.44
N HIS A 160 18.56 0.91 3.33
CA HIS A 160 18.31 1.46 1.99
C HIS A 160 16.99 2.25 1.92
N PHE A 161 15.92 1.76 2.56
CA PHE A 161 14.62 2.43 2.56
C PHE A 161 14.41 3.39 3.75
N GLY A 162 15.33 3.41 4.72
CA GLY A 162 15.19 4.21 5.95
C GLY A 162 13.97 3.78 6.78
N VAL A 163 13.75 2.46 6.90
CA VAL A 163 12.65 1.86 7.67
C VAL A 163 13.18 0.82 8.66
N SER A 164 12.30 0.26 9.49
CA SER A 164 12.68 -0.82 10.42
C SER A 164 12.78 -2.17 9.72
N GLU A 165 13.61 -3.08 10.24
CA GLU A 165 13.68 -4.47 9.74
C GLU A 165 12.33 -5.20 9.77
N PRO A 166 11.48 -5.07 10.81
CA PRO A 166 10.13 -5.62 10.79
C PRO A 166 9.29 -5.15 9.61
N ALA A 167 9.37 -3.86 9.24
CA ALA A 167 8.65 -3.32 8.08
C ALA A 167 9.13 -3.98 6.77
N ILE A 168 10.44 -4.20 6.61
CA ILE A 168 10.98 -4.93 5.45
C ILE A 168 10.48 -6.37 5.40
N ARG A 169 10.49 -7.10 6.52
CA ARG A 169 9.99 -8.49 6.57
C ARG A 169 8.53 -8.57 6.12
N VAL A 170 7.69 -7.67 6.62
CA VAL A 170 6.29 -7.57 6.21
C VAL A 170 6.17 -7.30 4.70
N ARG A 171 6.98 -6.39 4.16
CA ARG A 171 6.95 -6.05 2.72
C ARG A 171 7.47 -7.17 1.82
N LEU A 172 8.48 -7.91 2.25
CA LEU A 172 8.96 -9.10 1.53
C LEU A 172 7.86 -10.16 1.45
N ALA A 173 7.20 -10.47 2.58
CA ALA A 173 6.08 -11.41 2.63
C ALA A 173 4.90 -10.97 1.73
N GLN A 174 4.54 -9.69 1.76
CA GLN A 174 3.46 -9.12 0.93
C GLN A 174 3.81 -9.15 -0.58
N THR A 175 5.08 -9.09 -0.94
CA THR A 175 5.54 -9.14 -2.34
C THR A 175 5.93 -10.54 -2.81
N GLY A 176 6.04 -11.49 -1.87
CA GLY A 176 6.46 -12.87 -2.10
C GLY A 176 7.94 -13.04 -2.41
N LEU A 177 8.78 -12.06 -2.07
CA LEU A 177 10.23 -12.09 -2.35
C LEU A 177 11.03 -12.93 -1.35
N ASP A 178 10.45 -13.24 -0.18
CA ASP A 178 11.03 -14.09 0.87
C ASP A 178 10.72 -15.58 0.71
N LYS A 179 9.93 -15.96 -0.31
CA LYS A 179 9.58 -17.36 -0.56
C LYS A 179 10.72 -18.05 -1.30
N ALA A 180 11.23 -19.14 -0.74
CA ALA A 180 12.31 -19.93 -1.32
C ALA A 180 11.89 -20.67 -2.60
N ASP A 181 10.60 -21.00 -2.71
CA ASP A 181 10.02 -21.59 -3.90
C ASP A 181 9.31 -20.52 -4.71
N ASP A 182 9.69 -20.38 -5.98
CA ASP A 182 8.78 -19.88 -7.00
C ASP A 182 7.54 -20.78 -6.93
N ALA A 183 6.46 -20.29 -6.31
CA ALA A 183 5.18 -20.97 -6.37
C ALA A 183 4.94 -21.34 -7.85
N PRO A 184 4.62 -22.61 -8.17
CA PRO A 184 4.48 -23.03 -9.54
C PRO A 184 3.60 -22.02 -10.24
N LEU A 185 4.11 -21.42 -11.33
CA LEU A 185 3.41 -20.39 -12.09
C LEU A 185 1.94 -20.82 -12.16
N ALA A 186 1.06 -20.05 -11.51
CA ALA A 186 -0.37 -20.35 -11.50
C ALA A 186 -0.75 -20.72 -12.93
N ASN A 187 -1.42 -21.87 -13.13
CA ASN A 187 -1.76 -22.40 -14.45
C ASN A 187 -2.13 -21.23 -15.35
N ARG A 188 -1.27 -20.91 -16.33
CA ARG A 188 -1.46 -19.71 -17.15
C ARG A 188 -2.88 -19.76 -17.67
N CYS A 189 -3.65 -18.68 -17.49
CA CYS A 189 -4.99 -18.58 -18.07
C CYS A 189 -4.92 -19.02 -19.52
N ALA A 190 -5.93 -19.78 -19.98
CA ALA A 190 -5.94 -20.28 -21.34
C ALA A 190 -5.80 -19.09 -22.31
N ARG A 191 -4.85 -19.18 -23.25
CA ARG A 191 -4.55 -18.06 -24.16
C ARG A 191 -5.58 -18.05 -25.29
N PRO A 192 -6.24 -16.92 -25.59
CA PRO A 192 -7.12 -16.85 -26.74
C PRO A 192 -6.31 -17.13 -28.02
N ILE A 193 -6.89 -17.89 -28.93
CA ILE A 193 -6.35 -18.06 -30.28
C ILE A 193 -7.22 -17.34 -31.28
N TYR A 194 -6.64 -17.03 -32.44
CA TYR A 194 -7.41 -16.50 -33.55
C TYR A 194 -8.60 -17.41 -33.84
N THR A 195 -9.79 -16.84 -33.81
CA THR A 195 -11.05 -17.46 -34.23
C THR A 195 -11.74 -16.52 -35.20
N ASN A 196 -12.34 -17.08 -36.24
CA ASN A 196 -13.15 -16.30 -37.16
C ASN A 196 -14.31 -15.64 -36.41
N HIS A 197 -14.76 -14.49 -36.93
CA HIS A 197 -15.78 -13.67 -36.29
C HIS A 197 -17.10 -14.42 -36.02
N ASP A 198 -17.41 -15.42 -36.84
CA ASP A 198 -18.63 -16.23 -36.73
C ASP A 198 -18.49 -17.46 -35.81
N GLU A 199 -17.30 -17.67 -35.24
CA GLU A 199 -17.01 -18.77 -34.31
C GLU A 199 -16.90 -18.28 -32.86
N ARG A 200 -17.27 -19.14 -31.90
CA ARG A 200 -17.00 -18.88 -30.48
C ARG A 200 -15.49 -18.82 -30.21
N GLN A 201 -15.05 -17.82 -29.45
CA GLN A 201 -13.65 -17.64 -29.04
C GLN A 201 -13.06 -18.93 -28.44
N LYS A 202 -12.01 -19.43 -29.08
CA LYS A 202 -11.28 -20.63 -28.64
C LYS A 202 -10.08 -20.22 -27.80
N PHE A 203 -9.71 -21.06 -26.85
CA PHE A 203 -8.57 -20.85 -25.96
C PHE A 203 -7.66 -22.09 -25.94
N ILE A 204 -6.35 -21.88 -26.02
CA ILE A 204 -5.36 -22.95 -25.78
C ILE A 204 -5.11 -23.03 -24.28
N ARG A 205 -5.39 -24.20 -23.68
CA ARG A 205 -4.97 -24.50 -22.31
C ARG A 205 -3.45 -24.57 -22.26
N ALA A 206 -2.84 -23.91 -21.28
CA ALA A 206 -1.40 -24.01 -21.09
C ALA A 206 -1.01 -25.49 -20.83
N PRO A 207 0.09 -25.99 -21.41
CA PRO A 207 0.57 -27.33 -21.11
C PRO A 207 0.80 -27.45 -19.61
N ARG A 208 0.30 -28.52 -19.00
CA ARG A 208 0.61 -28.84 -17.59
C ARG A 208 2.12 -29.04 -17.51
N SER A 209 2.82 -28.32 -16.63
CA SER A 209 4.24 -28.55 -16.43
C SER A 209 4.43 -29.91 -15.75
N ASN A 210 4.59 -30.98 -16.53
CA ASN A 210 5.11 -32.24 -16.00
C ASN A 210 6.61 -32.05 -15.78
N ARG A 211 7.00 -31.52 -14.63
CA ARG A 211 8.37 -31.73 -14.13
C ARG A 211 8.41 -33.11 -13.47
N GLN A 212 8.68 -34.15 -14.25
CA GLN A 212 9.34 -35.34 -13.69
C GLN A 212 10.78 -34.92 -13.38
N ARG A 213 11.13 -34.87 -12.10
CA ARG A 213 12.52 -34.72 -11.66
C ARG A 213 13.01 -36.10 -11.22
N SER A 214 13.74 -36.75 -12.12
CA SER A 214 14.75 -37.74 -11.78
C SER A 214 15.92 -36.99 -11.15
N TYR A 215 16.39 -37.44 -9.99
CA TYR A 215 17.73 -37.16 -9.52
C TYR A 215 18.34 -38.47 -9.01
N ALA A 216 19.46 -38.83 -9.66
CA ALA A 216 20.55 -39.58 -9.09
C ALA A 216 21.38 -38.68 -8.16
#